data_AF-A0A950AGF9-F1
#
_entry.id   AF-A0A950AGF9-F1
#
_cell.length_a   1.000
_cell.length_b   1.000
_cell.length_c   1.000
_cell.angle_alpha   90.00
_cell.angle_beta   90.00
_cell.angle_gamma   90.00
#
_symmetry.space_group_name_H-M   'P 1'
#
loop_
_entity.id
_entity.type
_entity.pdbx_description
1 polymer ?
#
loop_
_entity_poly.entity_id
_entity_poly.type
_entity_poly.pdbx_seq_one_letter_code
_entity_poly.pdbx_strand_id
1 'polypeptide(L)' 'MPATFLIDGKGVIRLAHVDVNYTRRLDPDDVITVLTKLPALPSNDSIVRTQQNGNP' A
#
# COMPACT_ATOMS: atom_id res chain seq x y z
N MET A 1 -12.75 19.26 -2.67
CA MET A 1 -11.34 19.37 -2.23
C MET A 1 -10.62 18.12 -2.73
N PRO A 2 -9.57 18.24 -3.55
CA PRO A 2 -8.77 17.10 -3.97
C PRO A 2 -8.04 16.47 -2.80
N ALA A 3 -7.97 15.14 -2.80
CA ALA A 3 -7.35 14.37 -1.76
C ALA A 3 -6.66 13.11 -2.33
N THR A 4 -5.52 12.76 -1.75
CA THR A 4 -4.77 11.53 -2.03
C THR A 4 -4.74 10.70 -0.76
N PHE A 5 -5.16 9.43 -0.86
CA PHE A 5 -5.11 8.48 0.23
C PHE A 5 -4.22 7.30 -0.13
N LEU A 6 -3.41 6.86 0.82
CA LEU A 6 -2.68 5.62 0.74
C LEU A 6 -3.33 4.61 1.69
N ILE A 7 -3.77 3.49 1.13
CA ILE A 7 -4.50 2.43 1.84
C ILE A 7 -3.66 1.16 1.78
N ASP A 8 -3.45 0.52 2.93
CA ASP A 8 -2.74 -0.76 2.99
C ASP A 8 -3.66 -1.94 2.60
N GLY A 9 -3.09 -3.14 2.46
CA GLY A 9 -3.87 -4.34 2.10
C GLY A 9 -4.80 -4.85 3.19
N LYS A 10 -4.83 -4.23 4.38
CA LYS A 10 -5.84 -4.48 5.41
C LYS A 10 -6.97 -3.44 5.37
N GLY A 11 -6.93 -2.51 4.41
CA GLY A 11 -7.90 -1.43 4.28
C GLY A 11 -7.66 -0.26 5.23
N VAL A 12 -6.48 -0.17 5.87
CA VAL A 12 -6.16 0.93 6.80
C VAL A 12 -5.55 2.10 6.03
N ILE A 13 -6.02 3.31 6.29
CA ILE A 13 -5.44 4.54 5.75
C ILE A 13 -4.10 4.79 6.46
N ARG A 14 -3.02 4.89 5.67
CA ARG A 14 -1.65 5.10 6.16
C ARG A 14 -1.13 6.49 5.83
N LEU A 15 -1.69 7.14 4.82
CA LEU A 15 -1.44 8.54 4.50
C LEU A 15 -2.72 9.18 3.95
N ALA A 16 -2.97 10.41 4.37
CA ALA A 16 -4.01 11.27 3.82
C ALA A 16 -3.39 12.63 3.51
N HIS A 17 -3.45 13.04 2.25
CA HIS A 17 -3.07 14.37 1.82
C HIS A 17 -4.30 15.06 1.26
N VAL A 18 -4.68 16.18 1.86
CA VAL A 18 -5.85 16.98 1.45
C VAL A 18 -5.34 18.40 1.21
N ASP A 19 -5.51 18.90 -0.01
CA ASP A 19 -5.16 20.28 -0.35
C ASP A 19 -6.39 20.98 -0.95
N VAL A 20 -6.64 22.21 -0.53
CA VAL A 20 -7.72 23.06 -1.06
C VAL A 20 -7.36 23.55 -2.47
N ASN A 21 -6.06 23.70 -2.74
CA ASN A 21 -5.52 24.05 -4.03
C ASN A 21 -5.34 22.80 -4.91
N TYR A 22 -6.18 22.69 -5.94
CA TYR A 22 -6.25 21.52 -6.82
C TYR A 22 -5.07 21.34 -7.78
N THR A 23 -4.17 22.32 -7.83
CA THR A 23 -2.93 22.22 -8.62
C THR A 23 -1.78 21.61 -7.82
N ARG A 24 -1.90 21.52 -6.50
CA ARG A 24 -0.91 20.89 -5.63
C ARG A 24 -1.25 19.41 -5.48
N ARG A 25 -0.25 18.59 -5.76
CA ARG A 25 -0.32 17.14 -5.62
C ARG A 25 0.66 16.71 -4.55
N LEU A 26 0.35 15.59 -3.91
CA LEU A 26 1.32 14.89 -3.07
C LEU A 26 2.55 14.53 -3.89
N ASP A 27 3.73 14.73 -3.32
CA ASP A 27 4.99 14.36 -3.95
C ASP A 27 5.09 12.82 -4.08
N PRO A 28 5.44 12.28 -5.26
CA PRO A 28 5.67 10.84 -5.43
C PRO A 28 6.69 10.25 -4.44
N ASP A 29 7.71 11.02 -4.03
CA ASP A 29 8.74 10.53 -3.12
C ASP A 29 8.19 10.31 -1.69
N ASP A 30 7.23 11.14 -1.26
CA ASP A 30 6.52 10.95 0.00
C ASP A 30 5.69 9.66 -0.02
N VAL A 31 5.07 9.36 -1.16
CA VAL A 31 4.31 8.12 -1.35
C VAL A 31 5.22 6.89 -1.22
N ILE A 32 6.36 6.90 -1.92
CA ILE A 32 7.33 5.80 -1.90
C ILE A 32 7.90 5.61 -0.49
N THR A 33 8.19 6.71 0.21
CA THR A 33 8.69 6.68 1.60
C THR A 33 7.72 6.02 2.56
N VAL A 34 6.41 6.24 2.39
CA VAL A 34 5.40 5.56 3.22
C VAL A 34 5.29 4.09 2.84
N LEU A 35 5.28 3.76 1.54
CA LEU A 35 5.18 2.38 1.06
C LEU A 35 6.31 1.49 1.56
N THR A 36 7.55 1.99 1.54
CA THR A 36 8.73 1.25 2.01
C THR A 36 8.71 0.95 3.51
N LYS A 37 7.95 1.72 4.30
CA LYS A 37 7.79 1.51 5.75
C LYS A 37 6.65 0.55 6.08
N LEU A 38 5.81 0.18 5.11
CA LEU A 38 4.72 -0.74 5.36
C LEU A 38 5.25 -2.17 5.50
N PRO A 39 4.77 -2.93 6.51
CA PRO A 39 5.08 -4.35 6.59
C PRO A 39 4.63 -5.03 5.30
N ALA A 40 5.52 -5.82 4.69
CA ALA A 40 5.17 -6.62 3.54
C ALA A 40 3.93 -7.46 3.88
N LEU A 41 2.87 -7.29 3.09
CA LEU A 41 1.74 -8.21 3.17
C LEU A 41 2.26 -9.59 2.78
N PRO A 42 1.74 -10.67 3.37
CA PRO A 42 2.06 -12.01 2.89
C PRO A 42 1.66 -12.09 1.42
N SER A 43 2.65 -12.15 0.55
CA SER A 43 2.43 -12.36 -0.88
C SER A 43 1.67 -13.68 -1.02
N ASN A 44 0.59 -13.67 -1.80
CA ASN A 44 -0.18 -14.84 -2.22
C ASN A 44 0.69 -15.98 -2.80
N ASP A 45 1.92 -15.68 -3.21
CA ASP A 45 2.95 -16.64 -3.61
C ASP A 45 3.34 -17.63 -2.48
N SER A 46 3.16 -17.24 -1.22
CA SER A 46 3.41 -18.09 -0.04
C SER A 46 2.39 -19.23 0.07
N ILE A 47 1.17 -19.01 -0.41
CA ILE A 47 0.05 -19.97 -0.26
C ILE A 47 0.20 -21.11 -1.29
N VAL A 48 0.69 -20.80 -2.49
CA VAL A 48 0.87 -21.80 -3.56
C VAL A 48 2.00 -22.78 -3.24
N ARG A 49 3.11 -22.30 -2.65
CA ARG A 49 4.26 -23.16 -2.29
C ARG A 49 3.93 -24.18 -1.20
N THR A 50 3.09 -23.83 -0.23
CA THR A 50 2.66 -24.76 0.82
C THR A 50 1.69 -25.82 0.29
N GLN A 51 0.86 -25.50 -0.71
CA GLN A 51 -0.08 -26.46 -1.30
C GLN A 51 0.59 -27.46 -2.26
N GLN A 52 1.72 -27.10 -2.88
CA GLN A 52 2.45 -28.02 -3.76
C GLN A 52 3.36 -29.03 -3.04
N ASN A 53 3.74 -28.78 -1.78
CA ASN A 53 4.59 -29.67 -0.99
C ASN A 53 3.80 -30.76 -0.22
N GLY A 54 2.49 -30.86 -0.44
CA GLY A 54 1.59 -31.76 0.28
C GLY A 54 0.91 -32.82 -0.58
N ASN A 55 1.43 -33.16 -1.77
CA ASN A 55 0.89 -34.26 -2.56
C ASN A 55 1.77 -35.52 -2.39
N PRO A 56 1.26 -36.62 -1.79
CA PRO A 56 1.96 -37.91 -1.76
C PRO A 56 2.14 -38.52 -3.17
#